data_AF-A0AB36E829-F1
#
_entry.id   AF-A0AB36E829-F1
#
_cell.length_a   1.000
_cell.length_b   1.000
_cell.length_c   1.000
_cell.angle_alpha   90.00
_cell.angle_beta   90.00
_cell.angle_gamma   90.00
#
_symmetry.space_group_name_H-M   'P 1'
#
loop_
_entity.id
_entity.type
_entity.pdbx_description
1 polymer ?
#
loop_
_entity_poly.entity_id
_entity_poly.type
_entity_poly.pdbx_seq_one_letter_code
_entity_poly.pdbx_strand_id
1 'polypeptide(L)'
;MPYLTSSQTECLKWLALITMIIDHIGVAFSNAYPALSWCRVIGRFSYVAFGFIIALNLSRDNVNFKSYFTWMIATAFLSEISFTLFEPNYDRLNVLFQFLSVIGVIWVYKNRQDLNSWVMFFGLGFFIILSALSDYGLPGLLYCIGCYLFLQTKDTQFRLITMLTCVLLALFVNHSFIDNFGETIVETISVVTVVVGTMIFILHPKGLRQCNISISRMPKLFFYLFYPVHLTIIVGVKYIFLS
;
A
#
# COMPACT_ATOMS: atom_id res chain seq x y z
N MET A 1 -3.94 20.23 7.15
CA MET A 1 -3.17 19.69 8.28
C MET A 1 -1.70 19.84 7.95
N PRO A 2 -0.81 20.14 8.92
CA PRO A 2 0.62 20.03 8.65
C PRO A 2 0.96 18.59 8.23
N TYR A 3 1.89 18.46 7.29
CA TYR A 3 2.44 17.18 6.87
C TYR A 3 2.93 16.38 8.09
N LEU A 4 2.83 15.05 8.05
CA LEU A 4 3.42 14.21 9.09
C LEU A 4 4.92 14.53 9.22
N THR A 5 5.41 14.53 10.46
CA THR A 5 6.85 14.67 10.70
C THR A 5 7.61 13.49 10.11
N SER A 6 8.93 13.63 9.95
CA SER A 6 9.78 12.51 9.51
C SER A 6 9.58 11.29 10.41
N SER A 7 9.65 11.46 11.74
CA SER A 7 9.50 10.36 12.70
C SER A 7 8.13 9.69 12.63
N GLN A 8 7.04 10.45 12.46
CA GLN A 8 5.69 9.89 12.30
C GLN A 8 5.57 9.08 11.01
N THR A 9 6.19 9.55 9.92
CA THR A 9 6.21 8.82 8.65
C THR A 9 7.00 7.51 8.78
N GLU A 10 8.13 7.53 9.49
CA GLU A 10 8.94 6.33 9.73
C GLU A 10 8.26 5.35 10.69
N CYS A 11 7.52 5.84 11.69
CA CYS A 11 6.66 5.00 12.54
C CYS A 11 5.65 4.22 11.70
N LEU A 12 4.94 4.92 10.82
CA LEU A 12 3.94 4.29 9.95
C LEU A 12 4.59 3.27 9.00
N LYS A 13 5.79 3.55 8.47
CA LYS A 13 6.55 2.59 7.64
C LYS A 13 6.90 1.32 8.42
N TRP A 14 7.41 1.44 9.63
CA TRP A 14 7.75 0.28 10.45
C TRP A 14 6.52 -0.58 10.76
N LEU A 15 5.41 0.05 11.16
CA LEU A 15 4.15 -0.66 11.37
C LEU A 15 3.69 -1.38 10.10
N ALA A 16 3.78 -0.72 8.94
CA ALA A 16 3.44 -1.31 7.66
C ALA A 16 4.34 -2.51 7.30
N LEU A 17 5.66 -2.39 7.50
CA LEU A 17 6.61 -3.49 7.24
C LEU A 17 6.38 -4.70 8.15
N ILE A 18 6.13 -4.46 9.45
CA ILE A 18 5.87 -5.54 10.42
C ILE A 18 4.57 -6.26 10.07
N THR A 19 3.48 -5.51 9.84
CA THR A 19 2.19 -6.09 9.48
C THR A 19 2.22 -6.78 8.11
N MET A 20 3.05 -6.32 7.17
CA MET A 20 3.30 -7.01 5.89
C MET A 20 3.95 -8.38 6.09
N ILE A 21 4.97 -8.49 6.95
CA ILE A 21 5.58 -9.78 7.26
C ILE A 21 4.54 -10.72 7.87
N ILE A 22 3.76 -10.23 8.83
CA ILE A 22 2.68 -11.00 9.45
C ILE A 22 1.70 -11.49 8.39
N ASP A 23 1.27 -10.62 7.46
CA ASP A 23 0.38 -10.99 6.34
C ASP A 23 0.94 -12.17 5.54
N HIS A 24 2.20 -12.06 5.11
CA HIS A 24 2.83 -13.07 4.26
C HIS A 24 3.15 -14.37 4.99
N ILE A 25 3.39 -14.33 6.31
CA ILE A 25 3.41 -15.55 7.13
C ILE A 25 2.03 -16.22 7.07
N GLY A 26 0.95 -15.44 7.19
CA GLY A 26 -0.41 -15.95 7.02
C GLY A 26 -0.60 -16.62 5.66
N VAL A 27 -0.22 -15.96 4.57
CA VAL A 27 -0.28 -16.51 3.20
C VAL A 27 0.51 -17.82 3.06
N ALA A 28 1.75 -17.83 3.55
CA ALA A 28 2.66 -18.95 3.34
C ALA A 28 2.24 -20.22 4.10
N PHE A 29 1.66 -20.07 5.29
CA PHE A 29 1.49 -21.16 6.25
C PHE A 29 0.02 -21.46 6.62
N SER A 30 -0.97 -20.65 6.21
CA SER A 30 -2.37 -20.90 6.59
C SER A 30 -2.93 -22.23 6.10
N ASN A 31 -2.44 -22.74 4.97
CA ASN A 31 -2.88 -24.04 4.45
C ASN A 31 -2.46 -25.20 5.36
N ALA A 32 -1.28 -25.11 6.00
CA ALA A 32 -0.80 -26.10 6.96
C ALA A 32 -1.33 -25.83 8.38
N TYR A 33 -1.50 -24.56 8.74
CA TYR A 33 -1.95 -24.11 10.06
C TYR A 33 -3.08 -23.09 9.90
N PRO A 34 -4.35 -23.52 9.84
CA PRO A 34 -5.50 -22.65 9.55
C PRO A 34 -5.62 -21.43 10.47
N ALA A 35 -5.19 -21.54 11.73
CA ALA A 35 -5.20 -20.42 12.67
C ALA A 35 -4.34 -19.22 12.22
N LEU A 36 -3.34 -19.41 11.36
CA LEU A 36 -2.51 -18.34 10.82
C LEU A 36 -3.24 -17.49 9.76
N SER A 37 -4.45 -17.87 9.34
CA SER A 37 -5.28 -17.04 8.47
C SER A 37 -5.61 -15.68 9.12
N TRP A 38 -5.68 -15.61 10.46
CA TRP A 38 -5.84 -14.36 11.22
C TRP A 38 -4.69 -13.37 11.02
N CYS A 39 -3.49 -13.84 10.66
CA CYS A 39 -2.39 -12.96 10.32
C CYS A 39 -2.71 -12.09 9.09
N ARG A 40 -3.56 -12.58 8.18
CA ARG A 40 -4.03 -11.83 7.00
C ARG A 40 -4.91 -10.64 7.38
N VAL A 41 -5.72 -10.80 8.45
CA VAL A 41 -6.57 -9.73 9.00
C VAL A 41 -5.70 -8.59 9.52
N ILE A 42 -4.69 -8.91 10.33
CA ILE A 42 -3.70 -7.93 10.83
C ILE A 42 -2.95 -7.29 9.67
N GLY A 43 -2.59 -8.09 8.67
CA GLY A 43 -1.88 -7.69 7.46
C GLY A 43 -2.59 -6.66 6.60
N ARG A 44 -3.93 -6.53 6.71
CA ARG A 44 -4.69 -5.51 5.97
C ARG A 44 -4.28 -4.07 6.31
N PHE A 45 -3.64 -3.86 7.46
CA PHE A 45 -3.00 -2.58 7.80
C PHE A 45 -1.94 -2.16 6.77
N SER A 46 -1.14 -3.12 6.27
CA SER A 46 0.07 -2.87 5.48
C SER A 46 -0.20 -2.06 4.21
N TYR A 47 -1.10 -2.56 3.35
CA TYR A 47 -1.38 -1.89 2.07
C TYR A 47 -1.99 -0.50 2.27
N VAL A 48 -2.92 -0.36 3.22
CA VAL A 48 -3.56 0.91 3.57
C VAL A 48 -2.48 1.92 4.03
N ALA A 49 -1.59 1.50 4.92
CA ALA A 49 -0.50 2.34 5.40
C ALA A 49 0.50 2.72 4.28
N PHE A 50 0.94 1.77 3.46
CA PHE A 50 1.86 2.04 2.35
C PHE A 50 1.24 2.93 1.27
N GLY A 51 -0.01 2.68 0.88
CA GLY A 51 -0.75 3.52 -0.06
C GLY A 51 -0.85 4.96 0.42
N PHE A 52 -1.13 5.17 1.72
CA PHE A 52 -1.11 6.50 2.31
C PHE A 52 0.30 7.13 2.32
N ILE A 53 1.34 6.37 2.66
CA ILE A 53 2.73 6.87 2.64
C ILE A 53 3.15 7.32 1.23
N ILE A 54 2.76 6.58 0.19
CA ILE A 54 3.05 6.95 -1.20
C ILE A 54 2.29 8.21 -1.58
N ALA A 55 1.00 8.29 -1.28
CA ALA A 55 0.20 9.50 -1.49
C ALA A 55 0.79 10.71 -0.77
N LEU A 56 1.27 10.54 0.47
CA LEU A 56 1.95 11.56 1.27
C LEU A 56 3.27 12.02 0.65
N ASN A 57 4.06 11.10 0.11
CA ASN A 57 5.31 11.47 -0.54
C ASN A 57 5.05 12.23 -1.85
N LEU A 58 4.02 11.84 -2.60
CA LEU A 58 3.65 12.45 -3.88
C LEU A 58 2.94 13.80 -3.72
N SER A 59 2.28 14.04 -2.59
CA SER A 59 1.61 15.31 -2.28
C SER A 59 2.56 16.45 -1.96
N ARG A 60 3.82 16.15 -1.64
CA ARG A 60 4.87 17.16 -1.43
C ARG A 60 5.15 17.95 -2.70
N ASP A 61 5.66 19.17 -2.54
CA ASP A 61 5.92 20.06 -3.68
C ASP A 61 7.10 19.56 -4.52
N ASN A 62 8.23 19.22 -3.87
CA ASN A 62 9.50 18.87 -4.54
C ASN A 62 9.71 17.35 -4.69
N VAL A 63 8.88 16.70 -5.50
CA VAL A 63 9.01 15.26 -5.78
C VAL A 63 10.02 15.00 -6.88
N ASN A 64 11.07 14.24 -6.59
CA ASN A 64 11.99 13.74 -7.62
C ASN A 64 11.40 12.48 -8.29
N PHE A 65 10.56 12.70 -9.29
CA PHE A 65 9.89 11.62 -10.02
C PHE A 65 10.87 10.67 -10.72
N LYS A 66 11.96 11.18 -11.30
CA LYS A 66 13.00 10.36 -11.95
C LYS A 66 13.53 9.30 -10.97
N SER A 67 13.98 9.74 -9.80
CA SER A 67 14.48 8.81 -8.77
C SER A 67 13.39 7.87 -8.28
N TYR A 68 12.15 8.35 -8.14
CA TYR A 68 11.04 7.52 -7.65
C TYR A 68 10.70 6.39 -8.63
N PHE A 69 10.59 6.71 -9.92
CA PHE A 69 10.40 5.72 -10.99
C PHE A 69 11.57 4.74 -11.06
N THR A 70 12.82 5.22 -11.05
CA THR A 70 13.99 4.33 -11.15
C THR A 70 14.00 3.29 -10.03
N TRP A 71 13.80 3.73 -8.77
CA TRP A 71 13.77 2.78 -7.65
C TRP A 71 12.58 1.85 -7.74
N MET A 72 11.38 2.37 -8.00
CA MET A 72 10.16 1.55 -8.05
C MET A 72 10.22 0.50 -9.17
N ILE A 73 10.67 0.87 -10.37
CA ILE A 73 10.83 -0.05 -11.51
C ILE A 73 11.87 -1.12 -11.17
N ALA A 74 13.06 -0.71 -10.72
CA ALA A 74 14.15 -1.64 -10.41
C ALA A 74 13.72 -2.66 -9.35
N THR A 75 13.04 -2.20 -8.30
CA THR A 75 12.57 -3.10 -7.24
C THR A 75 11.35 -3.92 -7.64
N ALA A 76 10.43 -3.38 -8.44
CA ALA A 76 9.26 -4.13 -8.91
C ALA A 76 9.69 -5.35 -9.74
N PHE A 77 10.61 -5.17 -10.68
CA PHE A 77 11.15 -6.29 -11.47
C PHE A 77 11.96 -7.28 -10.62
N LEU A 78 12.80 -6.78 -9.70
CA LEU A 78 13.55 -7.65 -8.80
C LEU A 78 12.62 -8.48 -7.90
N SER A 79 11.55 -7.86 -7.40
CA SER A 79 10.59 -8.50 -6.50
C SER A 79 9.65 -9.45 -7.19
N GLU A 80 9.40 -9.29 -8.49
CA GLU A 80 8.56 -10.21 -9.23
C GLU A 80 9.10 -11.64 -9.15
N ILE A 81 10.42 -11.80 -9.23
CA ILE A 81 11.08 -13.11 -9.08
C ILE A 81 10.74 -13.74 -7.72
N SER A 82 10.95 -12.99 -6.63
CA SER A 82 10.65 -13.49 -5.27
C SER A 82 9.16 -13.72 -5.06
N PHE A 83 8.31 -12.91 -5.69
CA PHE A 83 6.87 -12.99 -5.59
C PHE A 83 6.29 -14.20 -6.33
N THR A 84 6.73 -14.46 -7.56
CA THR A 84 6.35 -15.68 -8.31
C THR A 84 6.83 -16.95 -7.61
N LEU A 85 8.00 -16.93 -6.96
CA LEU A 85 8.45 -18.06 -6.13
C LEU A 85 7.59 -18.25 -4.87
N PHE A 86 7.09 -17.14 -4.31
CA PHE A 86 6.26 -17.15 -3.11
C PHE A 86 4.84 -17.65 -3.39
N GLU A 87 4.24 -17.18 -4.48
CA GLU A 87 2.88 -17.53 -4.91
C GLU A 87 2.85 -17.83 -6.42
N PRO A 88 3.27 -19.03 -6.85
CA PRO A 88 3.41 -19.37 -8.28
C PRO A 88 2.13 -19.35 -9.09
N ASN A 89 0.98 -19.52 -8.44
CA ASN A 89 -0.33 -19.58 -9.09
C ASN A 89 -1.08 -18.24 -9.05
N TYR A 90 -0.45 -17.17 -8.54
CA TYR A 90 -1.08 -15.87 -8.48
C TYR A 90 -0.96 -15.15 -9.83
N ASP A 91 -2.09 -14.67 -10.35
CA ASP A 91 -2.26 -14.21 -11.73
C ASP A 91 -1.96 -12.72 -11.94
N ARG A 92 -1.47 -12.04 -10.90
CA ARG A 92 -1.20 -10.59 -10.89
C ARG A 92 0.25 -10.30 -10.60
N LEU A 93 0.69 -9.13 -11.08
CA LEU A 93 2.00 -8.57 -10.76
C LEU A 93 2.07 -8.14 -9.30
N ASN A 94 3.27 -8.13 -8.71
CA ASN A 94 3.45 -7.73 -7.33
C ASN A 94 3.02 -6.28 -7.01
N VAL A 95 2.83 -5.99 -5.71
CA VAL A 95 2.35 -4.69 -5.20
C VAL A 95 3.23 -3.48 -5.57
N LEU A 96 4.50 -3.66 -5.93
CA LEU A 96 5.34 -2.55 -6.36
C LEU A 96 4.94 -2.03 -7.76
N PHE A 97 4.40 -2.89 -8.63
CA PHE A 97 3.80 -2.44 -9.90
C PHE A 97 2.51 -1.64 -9.69
N GLN A 98 1.76 -1.97 -8.64
CA GLN A 98 0.62 -1.18 -8.21
C GLN A 98 1.05 0.23 -7.77
N PHE A 99 2.13 0.32 -6.99
CA PHE A 99 2.68 1.62 -6.59
C PHE A 99 3.35 2.39 -7.73
N LEU A 100 3.97 1.69 -8.69
CA LEU A 100 4.46 2.29 -9.93
C LEU A 100 3.31 2.96 -10.71
N SER A 101 2.16 2.30 -10.77
CA SER A 101 0.95 2.85 -11.40
C SER A 101 0.45 4.11 -10.71
N VAL A 102 0.42 4.13 -9.38
CA VAL A 102 0.04 5.31 -8.58
C VAL A 102 0.99 6.49 -8.85
N ILE A 103 2.31 6.24 -8.83
CA ILE A 103 3.32 7.27 -9.15
C ILE A 103 3.10 7.79 -10.56
N GLY A 104 2.84 6.90 -11.51
CA GLY A 104 2.53 7.19 -12.90
C GLY A 104 1.35 8.13 -13.10
N VAL A 105 0.19 7.77 -12.56
CA VAL A 105 -1.03 8.58 -12.66
C VAL A 105 -0.83 9.96 -12.04
N ILE A 106 -0.21 10.04 -10.86
CA ILE A 106 0.04 11.34 -10.21
C ILE A 106 1.08 12.16 -10.97
N TRP A 107 2.09 11.52 -11.57
CA TRP A 107 3.05 12.20 -12.43
C TRP A 107 2.36 12.84 -13.64
N VAL A 108 1.50 12.09 -14.35
CA VAL A 108 0.73 12.65 -15.49
C VAL A 108 -0.13 13.82 -15.01
N TYR A 109 -0.82 13.67 -13.88
CA TYR A 109 -1.64 14.74 -13.31
C TYR A 109 -0.85 16.01 -12.97
N LYS A 110 0.32 15.87 -12.31
CA LYS A 110 1.14 17.04 -11.91
C LYS A 110 1.76 17.76 -13.10
N ASN A 111 2.07 17.05 -14.19
CA ASN A 111 2.71 17.62 -15.39
C ASN A 111 1.71 17.91 -16.53
N ARG A 112 0.40 17.82 -16.27
CA ARG A 112 -0.67 17.95 -17.29
C ARG A 112 -0.66 19.24 -18.11
N GLN A 113 -0.02 20.30 -17.63
CA GLN A 113 0.10 21.57 -18.36
C GLN A 113 1.25 21.54 -19.37
N ASP A 114 2.28 20.72 -19.12
CA ASP A 114 3.49 20.61 -19.93
C ASP A 114 3.42 19.41 -20.91
N LEU A 115 2.52 18.46 -20.65
CA LEU A 115 2.31 17.28 -21.47
C LEU A 115 1.28 17.53 -22.56
N ASN A 116 1.53 17.01 -23.76
CA ASN A 116 0.52 17.00 -24.82
C ASN A 116 -0.60 15.96 -24.52
N SER A 117 -1.76 16.13 -25.15
CA SER A 117 -2.94 15.28 -24.91
C SER A 117 -2.71 13.79 -25.21
N TRP A 118 -1.88 13.46 -26.20
CA TRP A 118 -1.56 12.07 -26.55
C TRP A 118 -0.73 11.38 -25.47
N VAL A 119 0.31 12.04 -24.97
CA VAL A 119 1.14 11.52 -23.88
C VAL A 119 0.31 11.36 -22.60
N MET A 120 -0.60 12.30 -22.33
CA MET A 120 -1.54 12.16 -21.21
C MET A 120 -2.45 10.94 -21.38
N PHE A 121 -3.07 10.78 -22.56
CA PHE A 121 -4.00 9.69 -22.84
C PHE A 121 -3.32 8.32 -22.73
N PHE A 122 -2.22 8.12 -23.46
CA PHE A 122 -1.49 6.85 -23.42
C PHE A 122 -0.82 6.60 -22.08
N GLY A 123 -0.30 7.64 -21.42
CA GLY A 123 0.31 7.53 -20.10
C GLY A 123 -0.70 7.09 -19.04
N LEU A 124 -1.88 7.73 -18.98
CA LEU A 124 -2.95 7.32 -18.07
C LEU A 124 -3.46 5.91 -18.39
N GLY A 125 -3.71 5.62 -19.67
CA GLY A 125 -4.14 4.30 -20.11
C GLY A 125 -3.16 3.21 -19.67
N PHE A 126 -1.85 3.42 -19.89
CA PHE A 126 -0.80 2.50 -19.48
C PHE A 126 -0.81 2.25 -17.97
N PHE A 127 -0.81 3.29 -17.14
CA PHE A 127 -0.75 3.11 -15.67
C PHE A 127 -2.07 2.56 -15.09
N ILE A 128 -3.22 2.85 -15.69
CA ILE A 128 -4.50 2.25 -15.28
C ILE A 128 -4.51 0.74 -15.60
N ILE A 129 -4.06 0.36 -16.80
CA ILE A 129 -3.94 -1.05 -17.20
C ILE A 129 -2.92 -1.77 -16.30
N LEU A 130 -1.76 -1.17 -16.06
CA LEU A 130 -0.74 -1.73 -15.19
C LEU A 130 -1.31 -1.98 -13.78
N SER A 131 -2.08 -1.04 -13.24
CA SER A 131 -2.76 -1.22 -11.96
C SER A 131 -3.78 -2.36 -12.01
N ALA A 132 -4.59 -2.46 -13.07
CA ALA A 132 -5.57 -3.54 -13.20
C ALA A 132 -4.92 -4.94 -13.17
N LEU A 133 -3.72 -5.06 -13.74
CA LEU A 133 -2.89 -6.27 -13.76
C LEU A 133 -2.04 -6.49 -12.49
N SER A 134 -1.96 -5.50 -11.62
CA SER A 134 -1.17 -5.58 -10.38
C SER A 134 -2.01 -6.02 -9.18
N ASP A 135 -1.33 -6.38 -8.11
CA ASP A 135 -1.92 -6.65 -6.81
C ASP A 135 -2.78 -5.46 -6.35
N TYR A 136 -3.91 -5.74 -5.69
CA TYR A 136 -4.99 -4.79 -5.31
C TYR A 136 -5.75 -4.09 -6.45
N GLY A 137 -5.29 -4.18 -7.69
CA GLY A 137 -6.06 -3.74 -8.86
C GLY A 137 -6.43 -2.25 -8.89
N LEU A 138 -7.47 -1.93 -9.67
CA LEU A 138 -8.05 -0.58 -9.73
C LEU A 138 -8.55 -0.06 -8.37
N PRO A 139 -9.17 -0.86 -7.47
CA PRO A 139 -9.48 -0.40 -6.13
C PRO A 139 -8.25 0.16 -5.42
N GLY A 140 -7.12 -0.54 -5.54
CA GLY A 140 -5.82 -0.13 -4.99
C GLY A 140 -5.39 1.25 -5.44
N LEU A 141 -5.58 1.54 -6.73
CA LEU A 141 -5.18 2.82 -7.35
C LEU A 141 -6.10 3.94 -6.88
N LEU A 142 -7.41 3.68 -6.87
CA LEU A 142 -8.42 4.64 -6.40
C LEU A 142 -8.18 5.01 -4.94
N TYR A 143 -7.86 4.05 -4.07
CA TYR A 143 -7.51 4.32 -2.68
C TYR A 143 -6.33 5.29 -2.54
N CYS A 144 -5.24 5.06 -3.27
CA CYS A 144 -4.06 5.92 -3.21
C CYS A 144 -4.35 7.33 -3.77
N ILE A 145 -5.13 7.43 -4.84
CA ILE A 145 -5.59 8.72 -5.39
C ILE A 145 -6.48 9.44 -4.37
N GLY A 146 -7.40 8.74 -3.72
CA GLY A 146 -8.24 9.28 -2.66
C GLY A 146 -7.42 9.87 -1.51
N CYS A 147 -6.40 9.14 -1.05
CA CYS A 147 -5.46 9.63 -0.03
C CYS A 147 -4.70 10.87 -0.51
N TYR A 148 -4.25 10.89 -1.78
CA TYR A 148 -3.57 12.03 -2.36
C TYR A 148 -4.47 13.27 -2.39
N LEU A 149 -5.73 13.13 -2.81
CA LEU A 149 -6.71 14.22 -2.83
C LEU A 149 -7.03 14.73 -1.42
N PHE A 150 -7.18 13.83 -0.44
CA PHE A 150 -7.33 14.20 0.97
C PHE A 150 -6.15 15.06 1.45
N LEU A 151 -4.92 14.69 1.12
CA LEU A 151 -3.72 15.45 1.51
C LEU A 151 -3.63 16.83 0.84
N GLN A 152 -4.21 16.99 -0.36
CA GLN A 152 -4.29 18.28 -1.06
C GLN A 152 -5.44 19.18 -0.57
N THR A 153 -6.39 18.63 0.18
CA THR A 153 -7.59 19.36 0.63
C THR A 153 -7.25 20.35 1.74
N LYS A 154 -7.34 21.65 1.44
CA LYS A 154 -7.07 22.75 2.40
C LYS A 154 -8.31 23.16 3.18
N ASP A 155 -9.48 23.11 2.54
CA ASP A 155 -10.76 23.48 3.15
C ASP A 155 -11.15 22.48 4.25
N THR A 156 -11.53 22.99 5.41
CA THR A 156 -11.91 22.16 6.56
C THR A 156 -13.25 21.44 6.36
N GLN A 157 -14.20 22.01 5.61
CA GLN A 157 -15.49 21.36 5.34
C GLN A 157 -15.32 20.16 4.40
N PHE A 158 -14.62 20.34 3.27
CA PHE A 158 -14.33 19.25 2.33
C PHE A 158 -13.39 18.19 2.91
N ARG A 159 -12.65 18.50 3.99
CA ARG A 159 -11.76 17.55 4.66
C ARG A 159 -12.49 16.35 5.24
N LEU A 160 -13.65 16.55 5.87
CA LEU A 160 -14.43 15.43 6.42
C LEU A 160 -14.93 14.50 5.31
N ILE A 161 -15.41 15.08 4.21
CA ILE A 161 -15.86 14.33 3.03
C ILE A 161 -14.72 13.49 2.48
N THR A 162 -13.56 14.10 2.24
CA THR A 162 -12.38 13.40 1.70
C THR A 162 -11.81 12.36 2.66
N MET A 163 -11.90 12.56 3.98
CA MET A 163 -11.59 11.53 4.99
C MET A 163 -12.53 10.33 4.86
N LEU A 164 -13.85 10.57 4.80
CA LEU A 164 -14.84 9.51 4.63
C LEU A 164 -14.62 8.77 3.30
N THR A 165 -14.32 9.49 2.22
CA THR A 165 -13.96 8.88 0.94
C THR A 165 -12.74 7.96 1.07
N CYS A 166 -11.70 8.36 1.81
CA CYS A 166 -10.54 7.49 2.03
C CYS A 166 -10.90 6.22 2.81
N VAL A 167 -11.80 6.31 3.82
CA VAL A 167 -12.27 5.14 4.57
C VAL A 167 -13.06 4.20 3.67
N LEU A 168 -13.99 4.73 2.87
CA LEU A 168 -14.78 3.94 1.93
C LEU A 168 -13.91 3.27 0.87
N LEU A 169 -12.91 3.98 0.34
CA LEU A 169 -11.95 3.41 -0.61
C LEU A 169 -11.05 2.36 0.03
N ALA A 170 -10.68 2.50 1.31
CA ALA A 170 -9.92 1.49 2.04
C ALA A 170 -10.74 0.20 2.25
N LEU A 171 -12.04 0.33 2.53
CA LEU A 171 -12.98 -0.80 2.56
C LEU A 171 -13.14 -1.42 1.17
N PHE A 172 -13.30 -0.59 0.14
CA PHE A 172 -13.40 -1.05 -1.24
C PHE A 172 -12.14 -1.79 -1.70
N VAL A 173 -10.94 -1.36 -1.28
CA VAL A 173 -9.70 -2.10 -1.56
C VAL A 173 -9.67 -3.50 -0.96
N ASN A 174 -10.40 -3.70 0.14
CA ASN A 174 -10.44 -4.95 0.88
C ASN A 174 -11.73 -5.75 0.65
N HIS A 175 -12.64 -5.33 -0.24
CA HIS A 175 -13.95 -5.97 -0.43
C HIS A 175 -13.80 -7.46 -0.75
N SER A 176 -12.92 -7.82 -1.70
CA SER A 176 -12.70 -9.21 -2.08
C SER A 176 -12.19 -10.04 -0.90
N PHE A 177 -11.34 -9.48 -0.03
CA PHE A 177 -10.90 -10.19 1.17
C PHE A 177 -12.04 -10.32 2.18
N ILE A 178 -12.85 -9.28 2.38
CA ILE A 178 -14.03 -9.32 3.26
C ILE A 178 -15.01 -10.39 2.79
N ASP A 179 -15.30 -10.46 1.49
CA ASP A 179 -16.27 -11.40 0.92
C ASP A 179 -15.79 -12.85 1.04
N ASN A 180 -14.49 -13.11 0.86
CA ASN A 180 -13.93 -14.47 0.90
C ASN A 180 -13.55 -14.94 2.31
N PHE A 181 -13.05 -14.04 3.18
CA PHE A 181 -12.64 -14.38 4.55
C PHE A 181 -13.79 -14.24 5.55
N GLY A 182 -14.78 -13.39 5.25
CA GLY A 182 -15.88 -13.04 6.12
C GLY A 182 -17.03 -14.05 6.13
N GLU A 183 -16.76 -15.34 6.03
CA GLU A 183 -17.80 -16.37 6.09
C GLU A 183 -18.59 -16.27 7.40
N THR A 184 -17.92 -15.88 8.49
CA THR A 184 -18.57 -15.53 9.75
C THR A 184 -18.68 -14.03 9.95
N ILE A 185 -19.67 -13.64 10.75
CA ILE A 185 -19.84 -12.23 11.18
C ILE A 185 -18.62 -11.72 11.97
N VAL A 186 -17.95 -12.60 12.72
CA VAL A 186 -16.77 -12.25 13.53
C VAL A 186 -15.59 -11.90 12.64
N GLU A 187 -15.34 -12.68 11.59
CA GLU A 187 -14.29 -12.43 10.62
C GLU A 187 -14.54 -11.14 9.84
N THR A 188 -15.76 -10.96 9.34
CA THR A 188 -16.17 -9.71 8.65
C THR A 188 -15.96 -8.49 9.53
N ILE A 189 -16.46 -8.51 10.77
CA ILE A 189 -16.30 -7.40 11.72
C ILE A 189 -14.82 -7.16 12.02
N SER A 190 -14.01 -8.21 12.16
CA SER A 190 -12.59 -8.08 12.45
C SER A 190 -11.84 -7.37 11.34
N VAL A 191 -12.07 -7.75 10.07
CA VAL A 191 -11.45 -7.10 8.91
C VAL A 191 -11.89 -5.64 8.80
N VAL A 192 -13.20 -5.38 8.87
CA VAL A 192 -13.74 -4.01 8.82
C VAL A 192 -13.15 -3.16 9.94
N THR A 193 -13.05 -3.71 11.16
CA THR A 193 -12.46 -3.02 12.32
C THR A 193 -11.00 -2.67 12.10
N VAL A 194 -10.19 -3.60 11.58
CA VAL A 194 -8.77 -3.32 11.29
C VAL A 194 -8.63 -2.25 10.21
N VAL A 195 -9.40 -2.34 9.12
CA VAL A 195 -9.31 -1.38 8.00
C VAL A 195 -9.76 0.01 8.44
N VAL A 196 -10.93 0.12 9.09
CA VAL A 196 -11.45 1.41 9.61
C VAL A 196 -10.55 1.95 10.71
N GLY A 197 -10.10 1.09 11.62
CA GLY A 197 -9.17 1.44 12.70
C GLY A 197 -7.84 1.98 12.17
N THR A 198 -7.31 1.38 11.10
CA THR A 198 -6.10 1.87 10.40
C THR A 198 -6.33 3.27 9.83
N MET A 199 -7.46 3.49 9.16
CA MET A 199 -7.79 4.81 8.60
C MET A 199 -8.00 5.86 9.69
N ILE A 200 -8.66 5.52 10.79
CA ILE A 200 -8.80 6.41 11.96
C ILE A 200 -7.42 6.71 12.53
N PHE A 201 -6.57 5.70 12.73
CA PHE A 201 -5.22 5.88 13.24
C PHE A 201 -4.39 6.83 12.35
N ILE A 202 -4.45 6.71 11.03
CA ILE A 202 -3.68 7.55 10.10
C ILE A 202 -4.26 8.97 10.00
N LEU A 203 -5.57 9.10 9.83
CA LEU A 203 -6.20 10.37 9.49
C LEU A 203 -6.56 11.22 10.71
N HIS A 204 -6.88 10.61 11.85
CA HIS A 204 -7.34 11.34 13.03
C HIS A 204 -6.20 12.17 13.67
N PRO A 205 -6.47 13.40 14.15
CA PRO A 205 -5.46 14.23 14.81
C PRO A 205 -4.83 13.56 16.04
N LYS A 206 -5.58 12.71 16.73
CA LYS A 206 -5.13 11.98 17.93
C LYS A 206 -4.55 10.59 17.63
N GLY A 207 -4.44 10.18 16.36
CA GLY A 207 -3.87 8.90 15.99
C GLY A 207 -2.35 8.96 15.86
N LEU A 208 -1.84 8.66 14.68
CA LEU A 208 -0.41 8.66 14.33
C LEU A 208 0.32 9.95 14.72
N ARG A 209 -0.37 11.09 14.72
CA ARG A 209 0.22 12.39 15.07
C ARG A 209 0.59 12.53 16.55
N GLN A 210 0.07 11.67 17.42
CA GLN A 210 0.50 11.59 18.83
C GLN A 210 1.74 10.72 19.03
N CYS A 211 2.21 10.03 17.99
CA CYS A 211 3.45 9.29 18.08
C CYS A 211 4.62 10.27 18.22
N ASN A 212 5.13 10.39 19.45
CA ASN A 212 6.27 11.23 19.83
C ASN A 212 7.59 10.44 19.90
N ILE A 213 7.61 9.23 19.36
CA ILE A 213 8.81 8.39 19.32
C ILE A 213 9.78 8.98 18.29
N SER A 214 11.01 9.23 18.71
CA SER A 214 12.08 9.65 17.80
C SER A 214 12.59 8.44 17.01
N ILE A 215 12.20 8.34 15.75
CA ILE A 215 12.59 7.23 14.85
C ILE A 215 13.48 7.79 13.75
N SER A 216 14.68 7.23 13.62
CA SER A 216 15.61 7.60 12.56
C SER A 216 15.06 7.22 11.19
N ARG A 217 15.44 8.00 10.17
CA ARG A 217 15.02 7.74 8.79
C ARG A 217 15.62 6.44 8.29
N MET A 218 14.76 5.55 7.84
CA MET A 218 15.18 4.28 7.25
C MET A 218 16.08 4.51 6.02
N PRO A 219 17.20 3.77 5.90
CA PRO A 219 18.02 3.81 4.70
C PRO A 219 17.19 3.46 3.47
N LYS A 220 17.32 4.25 2.40
CA LYS A 220 16.53 4.05 1.16
C LYS A 220 16.69 2.63 0.61
N LEU A 221 17.93 2.15 0.54
CA LEU A 221 18.25 0.82 0.03
C LEU A 221 17.54 -0.28 0.83
N PHE A 222 17.57 -0.17 2.16
CA PHE A 222 16.88 -1.13 3.03
C PHE A 222 15.37 -1.14 2.76
N PHE A 223 14.72 0.02 2.70
CA PHE A 223 13.27 0.10 2.48
C PHE A 223 12.85 -0.55 1.15
N TYR A 224 13.57 -0.24 0.06
CA TYR A 224 13.26 -0.75 -1.27
C TYR A 224 13.59 -2.24 -1.43
N LEU A 225 14.69 -2.73 -0.84
CA LEU A 225 15.06 -4.15 -0.91
C LEU A 225 14.34 -5.02 0.12
N PHE A 226 13.62 -4.44 1.08
CA PHE A 226 12.91 -5.21 2.09
C PHE A 226 11.90 -6.17 1.47
N TYR A 227 11.13 -5.69 0.47
CA TYR A 227 10.07 -6.48 -0.17
C TYR A 227 10.59 -7.78 -0.83
N PRO A 228 11.58 -7.76 -1.75
CA PRO A 228 12.10 -9.01 -2.31
C PRO A 228 12.81 -9.90 -1.27
N VAL A 229 13.53 -9.29 -0.32
CA VAL A 229 14.32 -10.04 0.68
C VAL A 229 13.42 -10.82 1.63
N HIS A 230 12.40 -10.19 2.22
CA HIS A 230 11.54 -10.92 3.17
C HIS A 230 10.70 -12.01 2.49
N LEU A 231 10.22 -11.79 1.25
CA LEU A 231 9.55 -12.84 0.47
C LEU A 231 10.48 -14.04 0.26
N THR A 232 11.72 -13.78 -0.17
CA THR A 232 12.73 -14.84 -0.40
C THR A 232 13.02 -15.62 0.89
N ILE A 233 13.12 -14.92 2.04
CA ILE A 233 13.29 -15.56 3.35
C ILE A 233 12.10 -16.44 3.68
N ILE A 234 10.86 -15.94 3.51
CA ILE A 234 9.66 -16.72 3.82
C ILE A 234 9.56 -17.95 2.90
N VAL A 235 9.90 -17.83 1.62
CA VAL A 235 9.97 -18.97 0.70
C VAL A 235 10.97 -20.02 1.19
N GLY A 236 12.17 -19.58 1.58
CA GLY A 236 13.20 -20.49 2.10
C GLY A 236 12.75 -21.23 3.37
N VAL A 237 12.12 -20.52 4.30
CA VAL A 237 11.53 -21.11 5.52
C VAL A 237 10.39 -22.07 5.16
N LYS A 238 9.47 -21.66 4.28
CA LYS A 238 8.34 -22.49 3.83
C LYS A 238 8.85 -23.79 3.23
N TYR A 239 9.90 -23.74 2.40
CA TYR A 239 10.54 -24.94 1.87
C TYR A 239 11.06 -25.82 3.00
N ILE A 240 11.91 -25.32 3.90
CA ILE A 240 12.50 -26.13 4.99
C ILE A 240 11.46 -26.82 5.89
N PHE A 241 10.32 -26.16 6.17
CA PHE A 241 9.33 -26.67 7.12
C PHE A 241 8.14 -27.41 6.50
N LEU A 242 7.85 -27.20 5.21
CA LEU A 242 6.66 -27.77 4.54
C LEU A 242 6.99 -28.60 3.29
N SER A 243 8.27 -28.70 2.88
CA SER A 243 8.73 -29.71 1.90
C SER A 243 9.08 -31.01 2.61
#